data_AF-A0A5A7N4F1-F1
#
_entry.id   AF-A0A5A7N4F1-F1
#
_cell.length_a   1.000
_cell.length_b   1.000
_cell.length_c   1.000
_cell.angle_alpha   90.00
_cell.angle_beta   90.00
_cell.angle_gamma   90.00
#
_symmetry.space_group_name_H-M   'P 1'
#
loop_
_entity.id
_entity.type
_entity.pdbx_description
1 polymer ?
#
loop_
_entity_poly.entity_id
_entity_poly.type
_entity_poly.pdbx_seq_one_letter_code
_entity_poly.pdbx_strand_id
1 'polypeptide(L)'
;MDIGARNLGADAQFPSEKIAELSYRYRTLGLGYANIGGLLMSLGLPYDSDEGRALCGAITALMTGTSYATSAEIASELGPFPGYADNADHMLRVIRNHRRAAWGEDDGYEGLKTRPVPLDIECCQDQALAVAAGAAWDRALELGEMHGYRNAQSTVIAPTGTIGLVMDCDTTGIEPDFALVKFKKLAGGGYFKIINRIVPQALDVLGYEADEVRDIINYAVGHGTLLRPRISIMIA
;
A
#
# COMPACT_ATOMS: atom_id res chain seq x y z
N MET A 1 16.83 4.53 30.37
CA MET A 1 15.49 4.37 29.76
C MET A 1 15.40 5.38 28.64
N ASP A 2 15.72 4.96 27.42
CA ASP A 2 15.39 5.70 26.20
C ASP A 2 15.34 4.68 25.06
N ILE A 3 14.18 4.05 24.89
CA ILE A 3 13.92 2.90 24.03
C ILE A 3 12.76 3.35 23.15
N GLY A 4 13.00 3.63 21.87
CA GLY A 4 11.89 4.03 20.98
C GLY A 4 12.22 4.13 19.50
N ALA A 5 13.32 4.76 19.09
CA ALA A 5 13.53 5.04 17.66
C ALA A 5 14.97 4.92 17.13
N ARG A 6 15.97 4.61 17.97
CA ARG A 6 17.39 4.63 17.53
C ARG A 6 17.89 3.34 16.85
N ASN A 7 17.21 2.20 16.96
CA ASN A 7 17.90 0.90 16.86
C ASN A 7 17.45 -0.12 15.80
N LEU A 8 16.47 0.17 14.94
CA LEU A 8 15.96 -0.87 14.01
C LEU A 8 17.01 -1.45 13.04
N GLY A 9 18.13 -0.76 12.80
CA GLY A 9 19.26 -1.29 12.01
C GLY A 9 20.57 -1.49 12.78
N ALA A 10 20.67 -1.05 14.04
CA ALA A 10 21.92 -1.10 14.81
C ALA A 10 22.10 -2.41 15.58
N ASP A 11 21.00 -3.06 15.96
CA ASP A 11 20.99 -4.30 16.77
C ASP A 11 20.68 -5.56 15.94
N ALA A 12 20.70 -5.45 14.61
CA ALA A 12 20.40 -6.56 13.72
C ALA A 12 21.59 -7.53 13.60
N GLN A 13 21.32 -8.84 13.73
CA GLN A 13 22.28 -9.88 13.40
C GLN A 13 22.23 -10.18 11.90
N PHE A 14 23.38 -10.14 11.24
CA PHE A 14 23.48 -10.36 9.80
C PHE A 14 24.14 -11.72 9.50
N PRO A 15 23.63 -12.46 8.49
CA PRO A 15 24.15 -13.80 8.17
C PRO A 15 25.49 -13.77 7.43
N SER A 16 25.95 -12.61 6.94
CA SER A 16 27.29 -12.43 6.40
C SER A 16 27.79 -11.00 6.59
N GLU A 17 29.11 -10.83 6.61
CA GLU A 17 29.78 -9.54 6.70
C GLU A 17 29.36 -8.60 5.57
N LYS A 18 29.29 -9.11 4.34
CA LYS A 18 28.87 -8.32 3.17
C LYS A 18 27.46 -7.76 3.32
N ILE A 19 26.53 -8.54 3.89
CA ILE A 19 25.17 -8.06 4.14
C ILE A 19 25.15 -6.99 5.24
N ALA A 20 25.95 -7.16 6.30
CA ALA A 20 26.08 -6.16 7.36
C ALA A 20 26.64 -4.83 6.82
N GLU A 21 27.70 -4.90 6.01
CA GLU A 21 28.33 -3.72 5.40
C GLU A 21 27.34 -2.96 4.51
N LEU A 22 26.64 -3.65 3.61
CA LEU A 22 25.66 -3.02 2.72
C LEU A 22 24.47 -2.45 3.50
N SER A 23 23.99 -3.15 4.52
CA SER A 23 22.89 -2.68 5.37
C SER A 23 23.29 -1.40 6.12
N TYR A 24 24.51 -1.32 6.63
CA TYR A 24 25.04 -0.10 7.26
C TYR A 24 25.25 1.02 6.25
N ARG A 25 25.85 0.71 5.09
CA ARG A 25 26.21 1.71 4.07
C ARG A 25 24.99 2.38 3.46
N TYR A 26 23.92 1.63 3.21
CA TYR A 26 22.74 2.12 2.49
C TYR A 26 21.50 2.33 3.36
N ARG A 27 21.45 1.72 4.56
CA ARG A 27 20.34 1.88 5.52
C ARG A 27 18.96 1.66 4.88
N THR A 28 18.84 0.63 4.04
CA THR A 28 17.59 0.34 3.35
C THR A 28 16.51 -0.09 4.33
N LEU A 29 15.31 0.42 4.13
CA LEU A 29 14.09 0.06 4.84
C LEU A 29 13.06 -0.49 3.85
N GLY A 30 11.97 -0.97 4.41
CA GLY A 30 10.87 -1.57 3.66
C GLY A 30 9.53 -1.30 4.32
N LEU A 31 9.10 -0.03 4.37
CA LEU A 31 7.75 0.31 4.79
C LEU A 31 6.74 -0.06 3.70
N GLY A 32 5.65 -0.72 4.09
CA GLY A 32 4.56 -1.07 3.21
C GLY A 32 3.25 -1.15 3.98
N TYR A 33 2.21 -1.61 3.29
CA TYR A 33 0.88 -1.81 3.86
C TYR A 33 0.28 -3.13 3.35
N ALA A 34 -0.85 -3.51 3.97
CA ALA A 34 -1.66 -4.66 3.60
C ALA A 34 -3.13 -4.22 3.48
N ASN A 35 -4.00 -5.17 3.12
CA ASN A 35 -5.45 -5.02 3.13
C ASN A 35 -6.04 -4.02 2.12
N ILE A 36 -5.33 -3.73 1.01
CA ILE A 36 -5.83 -2.77 0.02
C ILE A 36 -7.08 -3.29 -0.69
N GLY A 37 -7.15 -4.59 -0.98
CA GLY A 37 -8.33 -5.21 -1.57
C GLY A 37 -9.54 -5.14 -0.64
N GLY A 38 -9.31 -5.30 0.67
CA GLY A 38 -10.34 -5.06 1.70
C GLY A 38 -10.82 -3.61 1.72
N LEU A 39 -9.90 -2.64 1.62
CA LEU A 39 -10.25 -1.22 1.51
C LEU A 39 -11.12 -0.95 0.27
N LEU A 40 -10.68 -1.37 -0.92
CA LEU A 40 -11.44 -1.16 -2.16
C LEU A 40 -12.84 -1.79 -2.07
N MET A 41 -12.93 -3.02 -1.58
CA MET A 41 -14.22 -3.69 -1.38
C MET A 41 -15.11 -2.92 -0.41
N SER A 42 -14.55 -2.41 0.70
CA SER A 42 -15.31 -1.63 1.69
C SER A 42 -15.86 -0.31 1.15
N LEU A 43 -15.25 0.22 0.09
CA LEU A 43 -15.65 1.42 -0.64
C LEU A 43 -16.57 1.11 -1.83
N GLY A 44 -16.88 -0.16 -2.09
CA GLY A 44 -17.66 -0.58 -3.26
C GLY A 44 -16.93 -0.39 -4.59
N LEU A 45 -15.59 -0.28 -4.56
CA LEU A 45 -14.76 -0.10 -5.75
C LEU A 45 -14.33 -1.48 -6.30
N PRO A 46 -14.61 -1.77 -7.58
CA PRO A 46 -14.05 -2.94 -8.24
C PRO A 46 -12.53 -2.88 -8.22
N TYR A 47 -11.89 -4.03 -8.00
CA TYR A 47 -10.43 -4.08 -7.89
C TYR A 47 -9.73 -3.71 -9.22
N ASP A 48 -10.39 -3.96 -10.36
CA ASP A 48 -9.94 -3.64 -11.71
C ASP A 48 -10.45 -2.28 -12.24
N SER A 49 -11.09 -1.46 -11.41
CA SER A 49 -11.58 -0.13 -11.82
C SER A 49 -10.46 0.90 -11.94
N ASP A 50 -10.70 1.94 -12.76
CA ASP A 50 -9.79 3.09 -12.85
C ASP A 50 -9.73 3.85 -11.51
N GLU A 51 -10.87 4.01 -10.84
CA GLU A 51 -10.98 4.64 -9.53
C GLU A 51 -10.22 3.86 -8.45
N GLY A 52 -10.32 2.53 -8.46
CA GLY A 52 -9.59 1.66 -7.55
C GLY A 52 -8.08 1.73 -7.77
N ARG A 53 -7.62 1.76 -9.04
CA ARG A 53 -6.21 1.98 -9.38
C ARG A 53 -5.72 3.35 -8.94
N ALA A 54 -6.49 4.40 -9.19
CA ALA A 54 -6.17 5.77 -8.81
C ALA A 54 -6.00 5.91 -7.29
N LEU A 55 -6.94 5.37 -6.51
CA LEU A 55 -6.87 5.37 -5.05
C LEU A 55 -5.64 4.61 -4.54
N CYS A 56 -5.36 3.42 -5.09
CA CYS A 56 -4.16 2.65 -4.74
C CYS A 56 -2.87 3.44 -5.02
N GLY A 57 -2.82 4.09 -6.19
CA GLY A 57 -1.71 4.95 -6.60
C GLY A 57 -1.50 6.11 -5.62
N ALA A 58 -2.58 6.79 -5.22
CA ALA A 58 -2.52 7.93 -4.31
C ALA A 58 -2.05 7.52 -2.90
N ILE A 59 -2.56 6.41 -2.36
CA ILE A 59 -2.10 5.86 -1.07
C ILE A 59 -0.61 5.52 -1.11
N THR A 60 -0.17 4.82 -2.17
CA THR A 60 1.23 4.43 -2.34
C THR A 60 2.12 5.67 -2.45
N ALA A 61 1.73 6.63 -3.30
CA ALA A 61 2.48 7.85 -3.51
C ALA A 61 2.60 8.67 -2.22
N LEU A 62 1.50 8.83 -1.47
CA LEU A 62 1.51 9.52 -0.18
C LEU A 62 2.46 8.84 0.82
N MET A 63 2.35 7.51 0.99
CA MET A 63 3.20 6.75 1.91
C MET A 63 4.68 6.92 1.54
N THR A 64 5.02 6.71 0.27
CA THR A 64 6.41 6.74 -0.17
C THR A 64 7.00 8.15 -0.14
N GLY A 65 6.25 9.17 -0.59
CA GLY A 65 6.67 10.57 -0.51
C GLY A 65 6.92 11.00 0.94
N THR A 66 5.98 10.68 1.83
CA THR A 66 6.11 10.98 3.28
C THR A 66 7.31 10.26 3.89
N SER A 67 7.57 9.01 3.50
CA SER A 67 8.71 8.24 3.98
C SER A 67 10.05 8.84 3.57
N TYR A 68 10.18 9.31 2.32
CA TYR A 68 11.39 9.99 1.86
C TYR A 68 11.55 11.39 2.46
N ALA A 69 10.47 12.16 2.61
CA ALA A 69 10.49 13.43 3.32
C ALA A 69 11.00 13.23 4.76
N THR A 70 10.43 12.26 5.49
CA THR A 70 10.86 11.91 6.85
C THR A 70 12.33 11.44 6.88
N SER A 71 12.75 10.67 5.88
CA SER A 71 14.16 10.24 5.76
C SER A 71 15.11 11.44 5.58
N ALA A 72 14.71 12.47 4.85
CA ALA A 72 15.48 13.71 4.69
C ALA A 72 15.47 14.56 5.97
N GLU A 73 14.35 14.62 6.70
CA GLU A 73 14.29 15.26 8.02
C GLU A 73 15.26 14.60 9.00
N ILE A 74 15.29 13.27 9.06
CA ILE A 74 16.26 12.55 9.90
C ILE A 74 17.70 12.81 9.43
N ALA A 75 17.93 12.94 8.12
CA ALA A 75 19.24 13.27 7.58
C ALA A 75 19.72 14.67 7.97
N SER A 76 18.81 15.64 8.16
CA SER A 76 19.16 16.98 8.63
C SER A 76 19.83 16.97 10.02
N GLU A 77 19.43 16.04 10.88
CA GLU A 77 19.94 15.91 12.24
C GLU A 77 21.10 14.90 12.36
N LEU A 78 21.04 13.80 11.61
CA LEU A 78 21.96 12.66 11.78
C LEU A 78 22.90 12.43 10.58
N GLY A 79 22.79 13.25 9.55
CA GLY A 79 23.43 13.08 8.25
C GLY A 79 22.76 12.01 7.38
N PRO A 80 23.00 12.02 6.06
CA PRO A 80 22.46 11.01 5.15
C PRO A 80 23.08 9.61 5.38
N PHE A 81 22.62 8.58 4.65
CA PHE A 81 23.30 7.27 4.70
C PHE A 81 24.75 7.38 4.20
N PRO A 82 25.68 6.54 4.71
CA PRO A 82 27.11 6.65 4.38
C PRO A 82 27.43 6.67 2.88
N GLY A 83 26.71 5.90 2.06
CA GLY A 83 26.90 5.86 0.61
C GLY A 83 26.21 6.98 -0.17
N TYR A 84 25.68 8.03 0.47
CA TYR A 84 24.84 9.02 -0.21
C TYR A 84 25.61 9.87 -1.22
N ALA A 85 26.83 10.31 -0.91
CA ALA A 85 27.61 11.18 -1.81
C ALA A 85 27.79 10.54 -3.20
N ASP A 86 28.08 9.24 -3.25
CA ASP A 86 28.24 8.49 -4.50
C ASP A 86 26.90 8.29 -5.25
N ASN A 87 25.77 8.39 -4.55
CA ASN A 87 24.44 8.04 -5.03
C ASN A 87 23.50 9.25 -5.18
N ALA A 88 23.94 10.46 -4.83
CA ALA A 88 23.10 11.64 -4.68
C ALA A 88 22.34 11.97 -5.98
N ASP A 89 23.04 12.03 -7.10
CA ASP A 89 22.46 12.34 -8.41
C ASP A 89 21.40 11.30 -8.83
N HIS A 90 21.68 10.02 -8.60
CA HIS A 90 20.75 8.93 -8.92
C HIS A 90 19.51 8.97 -8.03
N MET A 91 19.69 9.23 -6.74
CA MET A 91 18.60 9.40 -5.78
C MET A 91 17.70 10.57 -6.16
N LEU A 92 18.27 11.76 -6.33
CA LEU A 92 17.49 12.95 -6.65
C LEU A 92 16.76 12.80 -7.99
N ARG A 93 17.36 12.13 -8.98
CA ARG A 93 16.68 11.78 -10.23
C ARG A 93 15.45 10.90 -10.00
N VAL A 94 15.57 9.86 -9.16
CA VAL A 94 14.45 8.97 -8.82
C VAL A 94 13.35 9.75 -8.10
N ILE A 95 13.71 10.61 -7.14
CA ILE A 95 12.74 11.41 -6.38
C ILE A 95 12.01 12.41 -7.29
N ARG A 96 12.72 13.11 -8.19
CA ARG A 96 12.09 14.00 -9.18
C ARG A 96 11.13 13.24 -10.08
N ASN A 97 11.49 12.05 -10.56
CA ASN A 97 10.61 11.23 -11.39
C ASN A 97 9.35 10.79 -10.62
N HIS A 98 9.47 10.37 -9.36
CA HIS A 98 8.30 10.05 -8.56
C HIS A 98 7.41 11.25 -8.28
N ARG A 99 8.01 12.43 -8.04
CA ARG A 99 7.27 13.68 -7.89
C ARG A 99 6.44 14.01 -9.12
N ARG A 100 7.02 13.89 -10.33
CA ARG A 100 6.30 14.09 -11.60
C ARG A 100 5.11 13.12 -11.73
N ALA A 101 5.36 11.84 -11.47
CA ALA A 101 4.30 10.83 -11.51
C ALA A 101 3.20 11.11 -10.48
N ALA A 102 3.54 11.55 -9.27
CA ALA A 102 2.57 11.89 -8.23
C ALA A 102 1.70 13.12 -8.58
N TRP A 103 2.22 14.03 -9.40
CA TRP A 103 1.47 15.16 -9.95
C TRP A 103 0.74 14.85 -11.25
N GLY A 104 0.72 13.58 -11.68
CA GLY A 104 -0.01 13.17 -12.88
C GLY A 104 0.70 13.52 -14.20
N GLU A 105 1.99 13.91 -14.17
CA GLU A 105 2.72 14.32 -15.37
C GLU A 105 3.07 13.11 -16.26
N ASP A 106 2.82 13.21 -17.56
CA ASP A 106 3.03 12.14 -18.55
C ASP A 106 4.41 12.22 -19.26
N ASP A 107 5.13 13.32 -19.07
CA ASP A 107 6.46 13.57 -19.63
C ASP A 107 7.46 14.12 -18.58
N GLY A 108 8.59 14.68 -19.04
CA GLY A 108 9.60 15.26 -18.15
C GLY A 108 10.48 14.25 -17.37
N TYR A 109 10.21 12.95 -17.46
CA TYR A 109 10.99 11.92 -16.77
C TYR A 109 12.47 11.86 -17.19
N GLU A 110 13.36 11.85 -16.19
CA GLU A 110 14.80 11.84 -16.38
C GLU A 110 15.36 10.41 -16.42
N GLY A 111 16.07 10.06 -17.50
CA GLY A 111 16.88 8.85 -17.57
C GLY A 111 16.09 7.53 -17.57
N LEU A 112 14.81 7.54 -17.99
CA LEU A 112 13.98 6.35 -18.13
C LEU A 112 13.81 5.93 -19.60
N LYS A 113 13.91 4.62 -19.87
CA LYS A 113 13.59 4.04 -21.19
C LYS A 113 12.09 3.76 -21.33
N THR A 114 11.46 3.34 -20.24
CA THR A 114 10.03 3.07 -20.14
C THR A 114 9.44 4.08 -19.19
N ARG A 115 8.43 4.83 -19.64
CA ARG A 115 7.75 5.81 -18.79
C ARG A 115 6.87 5.08 -17.76
N PRO A 116 6.81 5.58 -16.52
CA PRO A 116 5.87 5.05 -15.53
C PRO A 116 4.44 5.45 -15.90
N VAL A 117 3.47 4.79 -15.27
CA VAL A 117 2.07 5.23 -15.30
C VAL A 117 1.94 6.37 -14.28
N PRO A 118 1.55 7.59 -14.70
CA PRO A 118 1.33 8.69 -13.76
C PRO A 118 0.11 8.43 -12.87
N LEU A 119 0.03 9.14 -11.75
CA LEU A 119 -1.13 9.10 -10.88
C LEU A 119 -2.33 9.69 -11.63
N ASP A 120 -3.41 8.90 -11.74
CA ASP A 120 -4.69 9.38 -12.26
C ASP A 120 -5.41 10.19 -11.17
N ILE A 121 -5.13 11.49 -11.14
CA ILE A 121 -5.72 12.41 -10.17
C ILE A 121 -7.22 12.56 -10.42
N GLU A 122 -7.66 12.54 -11.68
CA GLU A 122 -9.06 12.74 -12.05
C GLU A 122 -9.94 11.57 -11.60
N CYS A 123 -9.49 10.33 -11.79
CA CYS A 123 -10.22 9.14 -11.34
C CYS A 123 -10.09 8.87 -9.83
N CYS A 124 -9.21 9.56 -9.10
CA CYS A 124 -9.10 9.38 -7.65
C CYS A 124 -10.31 9.99 -6.95
N GLN A 125 -11.18 9.15 -6.36
CA GLN A 125 -12.38 9.64 -5.67
C GLN A 125 -12.05 10.55 -4.48
N ASP A 126 -10.90 10.35 -3.84
CA ASP A 126 -10.38 11.25 -2.80
C ASP A 126 -9.35 12.22 -3.39
N GLN A 127 -9.84 13.39 -3.79
CA GLN A 127 -9.03 14.46 -4.36
C GLN A 127 -8.05 15.04 -3.34
N ALA A 128 -8.42 15.07 -2.05
CA ALA A 128 -7.54 15.59 -0.99
C ALA A 128 -6.33 14.66 -0.81
N LEU A 129 -6.55 13.34 -0.89
CA LEU A 129 -5.50 12.34 -0.86
C LEU A 129 -4.54 12.46 -2.05
N ALA A 130 -5.06 12.65 -3.27
CA ALA A 130 -4.23 12.83 -4.46
C ALA A 130 -3.34 14.08 -4.36
N VAL A 131 -3.90 15.21 -3.91
CA VAL A 131 -3.13 16.45 -3.67
C VAL A 131 -2.10 16.26 -2.56
N ALA A 132 -2.47 15.58 -1.47
CA ALA A 132 -1.54 15.28 -0.38
C ALA A 132 -0.37 14.40 -0.85
N ALA A 133 -0.61 13.45 -1.76
CA ALA A 133 0.42 12.63 -2.36
C ALA A 133 1.43 13.47 -3.15
N GLY A 134 0.97 14.37 -4.02
CA GLY A 134 1.84 15.30 -4.74
C GLY A 134 2.67 16.20 -3.81
N ALA A 135 2.02 16.80 -2.81
CA ALA A 135 2.67 17.65 -1.81
C ALA A 135 3.72 16.90 -0.97
N ALA A 136 3.48 15.61 -0.65
CA ALA A 136 4.46 14.79 0.05
C ALA A 136 5.73 14.58 -0.77
N TRP A 137 5.62 14.46 -2.10
CA TRP A 137 6.77 14.36 -2.99
C TRP A 137 7.48 15.69 -3.24
N ASP A 138 6.76 16.82 -3.23
CA ASP A 138 7.37 18.15 -3.21
C ASP A 138 8.29 18.29 -1.99
N ARG A 139 7.76 17.98 -0.81
CA ARG A 139 8.52 18.01 0.45
C ARG A 139 9.70 17.04 0.43
N ALA A 140 9.51 15.83 -0.12
CA ALA A 140 10.58 14.84 -0.23
C ALA A 140 11.73 15.31 -1.12
N LEU A 141 11.44 16.03 -2.19
CA LEU A 141 12.44 16.62 -3.07
C LEU A 141 13.15 17.80 -2.38
N GLU A 142 12.39 18.77 -1.88
CA GLU A 142 12.91 19.99 -1.25
C GLU A 142 13.87 19.65 -0.11
N LEU A 143 13.43 18.82 0.84
CA LEU A 143 14.26 18.41 1.98
C LEU A 143 15.45 17.57 1.55
N GLY A 144 15.27 16.70 0.54
CA GLY A 144 16.33 15.85 0.04
C GLY A 144 17.44 16.60 -0.68
N GLU A 145 17.11 17.68 -1.39
CA GLU A 145 18.09 18.58 -1.99
C GLU A 145 18.90 19.34 -0.92
N MET A 146 18.27 19.70 0.20
CA MET A 146 18.94 20.41 1.29
C MET A 146 19.80 19.51 2.20
N HIS A 147 19.34 18.29 2.48
CA HIS A 147 19.89 17.46 3.56
C HIS A 147 20.36 16.06 3.11
N GLY A 148 20.03 15.65 1.89
CA GLY A 148 20.11 14.27 1.47
C GLY A 148 19.08 13.38 2.18
N TYR A 149 19.27 12.06 2.11
CA TYR A 149 18.35 11.09 2.70
C TYR A 149 19.06 10.17 3.68
N ARG A 150 18.38 9.79 4.76
CA ARG A 150 18.92 8.85 5.74
C ARG A 150 18.90 7.40 5.27
N ASN A 151 18.04 7.08 4.31
CA ASN A 151 17.79 5.72 3.81
C ASN A 151 17.86 5.70 2.29
N ALA A 152 18.61 4.76 1.72
CA ALA A 152 18.68 4.59 0.26
C ALA A 152 17.37 4.09 -0.36
N GLN A 153 16.62 3.28 0.40
CA GLN A 153 15.28 2.81 0.08
C GLN A 153 14.42 2.95 1.33
N SER A 154 13.21 3.49 1.19
CA SER A 154 12.31 3.73 2.32
C SER A 154 11.12 2.75 2.34
N THR A 155 10.56 2.43 1.17
CA THR A 155 9.33 1.64 1.05
C THR A 155 9.51 0.37 0.22
N VAL A 156 8.77 -0.68 0.57
CA VAL A 156 8.58 -1.91 -0.22
C VAL A 156 7.24 -2.54 0.14
N ILE A 157 6.49 -2.97 -0.88
CA ILE A 157 5.32 -3.82 -0.65
C ILE A 157 5.79 -5.27 -0.62
N ALA A 158 5.85 -5.84 0.58
CA ALA A 158 6.25 -7.23 0.81
C ALA A 158 5.01 -8.12 1.04
N PRO A 159 5.11 -9.45 0.85
CA PRO A 159 4.06 -10.37 1.24
C PRO A 159 3.77 -10.29 2.74
N THR A 160 2.51 -10.04 3.10
CA THR A 160 2.10 -9.86 4.49
C THR A 160 1.33 -11.04 5.07
N GLY A 161 1.46 -12.25 4.50
CA GLY A 161 0.64 -13.43 4.85
C GLY A 161 0.43 -13.66 6.35
N THR A 162 1.48 -13.93 7.13
CA THR A 162 1.34 -14.22 8.56
C THR A 162 0.88 -13.02 9.38
N ILE A 163 1.44 -11.82 9.12
CA ILE A 163 1.10 -10.62 9.88
C ILE A 163 -0.30 -10.09 9.54
N GLY A 164 -0.76 -10.26 8.31
CA GLY A 164 -2.11 -9.90 7.87
C GLY A 164 -3.17 -10.72 8.58
N LEU A 165 -2.89 -12.00 8.85
CA LEU A 165 -3.77 -12.83 9.70
C LEU A 165 -3.83 -12.30 11.15
N VAL A 166 -2.71 -11.84 11.69
CA VAL A 166 -2.65 -11.27 13.06
C VAL A 166 -3.36 -9.91 13.13
N MET A 167 -3.27 -9.13 12.05
CA MET A 167 -3.92 -7.82 11.92
C MET A 167 -5.40 -7.91 11.51
N ASP A 168 -5.95 -9.13 11.38
CA ASP A 168 -7.33 -9.38 10.93
C ASP A 168 -7.63 -8.72 9.55
N CYS A 169 -6.64 -8.71 8.65
CA CYS A 169 -6.83 -8.22 7.29
C CYS A 169 -7.72 -9.15 6.47
N ASP A 170 -8.69 -8.58 5.76
CA ASP A 170 -9.56 -9.31 4.84
C ASP A 170 -8.79 -9.80 3.60
N THR A 171 -7.82 -8.99 3.13
CA THR A 171 -6.82 -9.39 2.13
C THR A 171 -5.41 -9.31 2.70
N THR A 172 -4.61 -10.37 2.47
CA THR A 172 -3.33 -10.60 3.17
C THR A 172 -2.13 -9.85 2.57
N GLY A 173 -2.38 -8.79 1.81
CA GLY A 173 -1.37 -8.00 1.10
C GLY A 173 -2.02 -6.94 0.24
N ILE A 174 -1.48 -6.73 -0.96
CA ILE A 174 -2.16 -5.89 -1.96
C ILE A 174 -3.18 -6.68 -2.79
N GLU A 175 -3.14 -8.00 -2.76
CA GLU A 175 -3.98 -8.86 -3.60
C GLU A 175 -5.49 -8.63 -3.38
N PRO A 176 -6.34 -8.88 -4.40
CA PRO A 176 -7.78 -9.02 -4.20
C PRO A 176 -8.08 -10.25 -3.32
N ASP A 177 -9.28 -10.29 -2.72
CA ASP A 177 -9.67 -11.47 -1.95
C ASP A 177 -9.83 -12.68 -2.87
N PHE A 178 -9.21 -13.81 -2.49
CA PHE A 178 -9.23 -15.02 -3.31
C PHE A 178 -10.62 -15.66 -3.38
N ALA A 179 -11.38 -15.57 -2.28
CA ALA A 179 -12.73 -16.12 -2.21
C ALA A 179 -13.56 -15.41 -1.14
N LEU A 180 -14.76 -14.96 -1.52
CA LEU A 180 -15.73 -14.36 -0.60
C LEU A 180 -16.20 -15.33 0.49
N VAL A 181 -16.09 -16.64 0.27
CA VAL A 181 -16.44 -17.67 1.25
C VAL A 181 -15.26 -18.61 1.47
N LYS A 182 -14.77 -18.63 2.71
CA LYS A 182 -13.63 -19.41 3.16
C LYS A 182 -14.11 -20.61 3.98
N PHE A 183 -13.44 -21.74 3.85
CA PHE A 183 -13.78 -22.98 4.55
C PHE A 183 -12.78 -23.25 5.67
N LYS A 184 -13.25 -23.23 6.92
CA LYS A 184 -12.44 -23.62 8.08
C LYS A 184 -12.74 -25.06 8.47
N LYS A 185 -11.72 -25.93 8.45
CA LYS A 185 -11.83 -27.31 8.93
C LYS A 185 -11.88 -27.31 10.46
N LEU A 186 -12.88 -27.98 11.03
CA LEU A 186 -13.02 -28.09 12.49
C LEU A 186 -12.21 -29.26 13.03
N ALA A 187 -11.72 -29.15 14.28
CA ALA A 187 -10.90 -30.17 14.93
C ALA A 187 -11.62 -31.54 15.11
N GLY A 188 -12.96 -31.56 14.99
CA GLY A 188 -13.79 -32.77 15.04
C GLY A 188 -14.30 -33.28 13.68
N GLY A 189 -13.80 -32.72 12.57
CA GLY A 189 -14.31 -33.01 11.22
C GLY A 189 -15.42 -32.05 10.79
N GLY A 190 -15.70 -32.04 9.49
CA GLY A 190 -16.60 -31.06 8.86
C GLY A 190 -15.92 -29.71 8.55
N TYR A 191 -16.68 -28.84 7.87
CA TYR A 191 -16.23 -27.51 7.44
C TYR A 191 -17.22 -26.45 7.92
N PHE A 192 -16.69 -25.33 8.41
CA PHE A 192 -17.46 -24.12 8.71
C PHE A 192 -17.20 -23.10 7.60
N LYS A 193 -18.26 -22.59 6.97
CA LYS A 193 -18.17 -21.55 5.95
C LYS A 193 -18.14 -20.17 6.62
N ILE A 194 -17.17 -19.35 6.24
CA ILE A 194 -16.99 -18.00 6.74
C ILE A 194 -17.06 -17.07 5.53
N ILE A 195 -18.03 -16.16 5.52
CA ILE A 195 -18.07 -15.09 4.51
C ILE A 195 -17.07 -14.00 4.88
N ASN A 196 -16.44 -13.39 3.89
CA ASN A 196 -15.64 -12.18 4.08
C ASN A 196 -16.51 -11.10 4.76
N ARG A 197 -15.97 -10.49 5.82
CA ARG A 197 -16.70 -9.59 6.72
C ARG A 197 -17.00 -8.23 6.11
N ILE A 198 -16.31 -7.88 5.03
CA ILE A 198 -16.50 -6.65 4.26
C ILE A 198 -17.63 -6.78 3.25
N VAL A 199 -18.01 -8.00 2.83
CA VAL A 199 -19.08 -8.19 1.85
C VAL A 199 -20.40 -7.49 2.25
N PRO A 200 -20.91 -7.61 3.50
CA PRO A 200 -22.11 -6.87 3.91
C PRO A 200 -21.92 -5.35 3.78
N GLN A 201 -20.79 -4.82 4.26
CA GLN A 201 -20.48 -3.39 4.18
C GLN A 201 -20.38 -2.90 2.72
N ALA A 202 -19.78 -3.68 1.84
CA ALA A 202 -19.66 -3.37 0.43
C ALA A 202 -21.05 -3.30 -0.24
N LEU A 203 -21.93 -4.25 0.07
CA LEU A 203 -23.30 -4.24 -0.45
C LEU A 203 -24.10 -3.04 0.06
N ASP A 204 -23.91 -2.65 1.33
CA ASP A 204 -24.53 -1.44 1.88
C ASP A 204 -24.07 -0.19 1.11
N VAL A 205 -22.76 -0.07 0.83
CA VAL A 205 -22.20 1.06 0.04
C VAL A 205 -22.73 1.07 -1.39
N LEU A 206 -22.95 -0.10 -1.99
CA LEU A 206 -23.55 -0.24 -3.31
C LEU A 206 -25.06 0.02 -3.34
N GLY A 207 -25.69 0.29 -2.18
CA GLY A 207 -27.10 0.66 -2.07
C GLY A 207 -28.08 -0.51 -2.07
N TYR A 208 -27.62 -1.71 -1.69
CA TYR A 208 -28.52 -2.86 -1.48
C TYR A 208 -29.31 -2.69 -0.18
N GLU A 209 -30.57 -3.11 -0.19
CA GLU A 209 -31.41 -3.07 1.01
C GLU A 209 -31.01 -4.18 2.01
N ALA A 210 -31.25 -3.97 3.30
CA ALA A 210 -30.83 -4.90 4.35
C ALA A 210 -31.34 -6.35 4.17
N ASP A 211 -32.51 -6.52 3.56
CA ASP A 211 -33.04 -7.84 3.22
C ASP A 211 -32.34 -8.47 2.01
N GLU A 212 -31.94 -7.67 1.01
CA GLU A 212 -31.16 -8.12 -0.15
C GLU A 212 -29.74 -8.54 0.28
N VAL A 213 -29.11 -7.76 1.15
CA VAL A 213 -27.81 -8.09 1.76
C VAL A 213 -27.90 -9.43 2.48
N ARG A 214 -28.93 -9.63 3.31
CA ARG A 214 -29.16 -10.89 4.02
C ARG A 214 -29.34 -12.07 3.06
N ASP A 215 -30.11 -11.90 1.99
CA ASP A 215 -30.35 -12.93 0.98
C ASP A 215 -29.06 -13.30 0.23
N ILE A 216 -28.24 -12.31 -0.15
CA ILE A 216 -26.95 -12.52 -0.81
C ILE A 216 -25.98 -13.28 0.10
N ILE A 217 -25.88 -12.87 1.37
CA ILE A 217 -25.03 -13.55 2.37
C ILE A 217 -25.49 -15.00 2.54
N ASN A 218 -26.80 -15.22 2.72
CA ASN A 218 -27.38 -16.55 2.90
C ASN A 218 -27.11 -17.45 1.69
N TYR A 219 -27.24 -16.92 0.48
CA TYR A 219 -26.92 -17.63 -0.75
C TYR A 219 -25.43 -17.98 -0.83
N ALA A 220 -24.53 -17.02 -0.55
CA ALA A 220 -23.09 -17.22 -0.59
C ALA A 220 -22.64 -18.33 0.38
N VAL A 221 -23.17 -18.36 1.60
CA VAL A 221 -22.89 -19.44 2.57
C VAL A 221 -23.62 -20.76 2.26
N GLY A 222 -24.47 -20.77 1.23
CA GLY A 222 -25.04 -22.00 0.65
C GLY A 222 -26.41 -22.42 1.18
N HIS A 223 -27.27 -21.48 1.57
CA HIS A 223 -28.70 -21.75 1.84
C HIS A 223 -29.53 -22.01 0.56
N GLY A 224 -28.94 -21.84 -0.63
CA GLY A 224 -29.47 -22.37 -1.89
C GLY A 224 -30.73 -21.68 -2.44
N THR A 225 -31.13 -20.52 -1.91
CA THR A 225 -32.24 -19.73 -2.43
C THR A 225 -31.89 -18.25 -2.43
N LEU A 226 -32.15 -17.57 -3.55
CA LEU A 226 -31.99 -16.13 -3.70
C LEU A 226 -33.33 -15.59 -4.22
N LEU A 227 -34.06 -14.85 -3.38
CA LEU A 227 -35.49 -14.59 -3.60
C LEU A 227 -35.74 -13.36 -4.49
N ARG A 228 -34.77 -12.43 -4.62
CA ARG A 228 -34.89 -11.19 -5.41
C ARG A 228 -33.54 -10.76 -6.03
N PRO A 229 -33.21 -11.17 -7.27
CA PRO A 229 -31.93 -10.80 -7.87
C PRO A 229 -31.97 -9.40 -8.50
N ARG A 230 -31.28 -8.43 -7.88
CA ARG A 230 -30.63 -7.29 -8.56
C ARG A 230 -29.13 -7.44 -8.41
N ILE A 231 -28.54 -8.49 -8.96
CA ILE A 231 -27.13 -8.79 -8.70
C ILE A 231 -26.27 -8.21 -9.82
N SER A 232 -25.61 -7.10 -9.55
CA SER A 232 -24.36 -6.71 -10.23
C SER A 232 -23.22 -7.03 -9.28
N ILE A 233 -22.69 -8.25 -9.32
CA ILE A 233 -21.43 -8.58 -8.63
C ILE A 233 -20.31 -8.11 -9.56
N MET A 234 -19.88 -6.86 -9.36
CA MET A 234 -18.59 -6.37 -9.88
C MET A 234 -17.50 -6.81 -8.91
N ILE A 235 -17.20 -8.11 -8.90
CA ILE A 235 -16.06 -8.65 -8.15
C ILE A 235 -15.29 -9.57 -9.10
N ALA A 236 -14.51 -8.94 -9.97
CA ALA A 236 -13.31 -9.45 -10.62
C ALA A 236 -12.51 -8.24 -11.07
#